data_AF-A0A2N1S9Q0-F1
#
_entry.id   AF-A0A2N1S9Q0-F1
#
_cell.length_a   1.000
_cell.length_b   1.000
_cell.length_c   1.000
_cell.angle_alpha   90.00
_cell.angle_beta   90.00
_cell.angle_gamma   90.00
#
_symmetry.space_group_name_H-M   'P 1'
#
loop_
_entity.id
_entity.type
_entity.pdbx_description
1 polymer ?
#
loop_
_entity_poly.entity_id
_entity_poly.type
_entity_poly.pdbx_seq_one_letter_code
_entity_poly.pdbx_strand_id
1 'polypeptide(L)'
;MAKAPKADARLCLGLGFFPEEARHGFLLDLPAGKDDTVAVMLSEHRIWNLVDGKIDIPEAGPTDPGLRAAVERFRWDEIASVFWEEAGHRLRNAGIAVPRMPKKGRIPIHASLGKELCVLLWAIEDADSALIPEALRNWEGLAPEERWWLYTMTAAATGQAQQRGIGWRKALRFALTENPLVKGEGLSPKTRKEILRSSQLNLF
;
A
#
# COMPACT_ATOMS: atom_id res chain seq x y z
N MET A 1 -27.65 -28.10 -4.00
CA MET A 1 -26.73 -27.32 -3.15
C MET A 1 -25.34 -27.37 -3.76
N ALA A 2 -24.87 -26.26 -4.33
CA ALA A 2 -23.52 -26.19 -4.90
C ALA A 2 -22.48 -26.22 -3.77
N LYS A 3 -21.51 -27.12 -3.88
CA LYS A 3 -20.41 -27.28 -2.93
C LYS A 3 -19.61 -25.97 -2.89
N ALA A 4 -19.36 -25.43 -1.70
CA ALA A 4 -18.44 -24.29 -1.53
C ALA A 4 -17.08 -24.63 -2.18
N PRO A 5 -16.43 -23.67 -2.86
CA PRO A 5 -15.14 -23.92 -3.50
C PRO A 5 -14.13 -24.36 -2.44
N LYS A 6 -13.35 -25.40 -2.75
CA LYS A 6 -12.27 -25.91 -1.90
C LYS A 6 -11.33 -24.76 -1.55
N ALA A 7 -10.90 -24.70 -0.29
CA ALA A 7 -9.84 -23.80 0.15
C ALA A 7 -8.64 -23.94 -0.77
N ASP A 8 -8.15 -22.79 -1.20
CA ASP A 8 -7.07 -22.64 -2.14
C ASP A 8 -5.80 -23.35 -1.63
N ALA A 9 -5.31 -24.33 -2.38
CA ALA A 9 -4.10 -25.09 -2.02
C ALA A 9 -2.80 -24.29 -2.25
N ARG A 10 -2.91 -23.07 -2.80
CA ARG A 10 -1.79 -22.18 -3.09
C ARG A 10 -1.21 -21.60 -1.80
N LEU A 11 0.12 -21.56 -1.72
CA LEU A 11 0.83 -20.92 -0.61
C LEU A 11 0.65 -19.39 -0.69
N CYS A 12 -0.25 -18.85 0.12
CA CYS A 12 -0.37 -17.41 0.33
C CYS A 12 0.52 -16.99 1.51
N LEU A 13 1.49 -16.13 1.26
CA LEU A 13 2.33 -15.53 2.29
C LEU A 13 1.89 -14.10 2.56
N GLY A 14 2.08 -13.65 3.80
CA GLY A 14 1.80 -12.28 4.22
C GLY A 14 0.43 -11.79 3.74
N LEU A 15 0.41 -10.60 3.12
CA LEU A 15 -0.82 -9.93 2.69
C LEU A 15 -1.10 -10.20 1.21
N GLY A 16 -1.75 -11.33 0.93
CA GLY A 16 -2.23 -11.71 -0.39
C GLY A 16 -1.14 -12.07 -1.41
N PHE A 17 0.08 -12.33 -0.96
CA PHE A 17 1.20 -12.60 -1.86
C PHE A 17 1.30 -14.09 -2.19
N PHE A 18 1.27 -14.42 -3.48
CA PHE A 18 1.42 -15.78 -4.00
C PHE A 18 2.74 -15.89 -4.76
N PRO A 19 3.80 -16.48 -4.15
CA PRO A 19 5.13 -16.50 -4.76
C PRO A 19 5.19 -17.16 -6.15
N GLU A 20 4.38 -18.19 -6.36
CA GLU A 20 4.32 -18.95 -7.62
C GLU A 20 3.72 -18.12 -8.78
N GLU A 21 2.94 -17.08 -8.46
CA GLU A 21 2.26 -16.22 -9.45
C GLU A 21 2.90 -14.82 -9.54
N ALA A 22 3.61 -14.41 -8.50
CA ALA A 22 4.12 -13.06 -8.35
C ALA A 22 5.29 -12.78 -9.29
N ARG A 23 5.04 -11.97 -10.32
CA ARG A 23 6.11 -11.37 -11.15
C ARG A 23 6.89 -10.27 -10.40
N HIS A 24 6.25 -9.67 -9.42
CA HIS A 24 6.82 -8.69 -8.50
C HIS A 24 5.92 -8.60 -7.26
N GLY A 25 6.43 -7.99 -6.19
CA GLY A 25 5.67 -7.68 -4.99
C GLY A 25 6.41 -6.70 -4.12
N PHE A 26 5.89 -6.51 -2.91
CA PHE A 26 6.52 -5.63 -1.93
C PHE A 26 6.85 -6.40 -0.65
N LEU A 27 7.91 -5.99 0.01
CA LEU A 27 8.31 -6.49 1.32
C LEU A 27 8.24 -5.34 2.31
N LEU A 28 7.33 -5.47 3.27
CA LEU A 28 7.23 -4.58 4.43
C LEU A 28 8.12 -5.15 5.54
N ASP A 29 9.09 -4.36 5.98
CA ASP A 29 9.96 -4.67 7.11
C ASP A 29 9.47 -3.92 8.35
N LEU A 30 8.98 -4.67 9.33
CA LEU A 30 8.53 -4.16 10.62
C LEU A 30 9.58 -4.49 11.68
N PRO A 31 10.29 -3.48 12.21
CA PRO A 31 11.33 -3.71 13.21
C PRO A 31 10.74 -4.25 14.52
N ALA A 32 11.54 -5.03 15.25
CA ALA A 32 11.12 -5.61 16.52
C ALA A 32 11.01 -4.59 17.67
N GLY A 33 11.68 -3.44 17.53
CA GLY A 33 11.68 -2.36 18.52
C GLY A 33 10.33 -1.67 18.66
N LYS A 34 10.11 -1.08 19.84
CA LYS A 34 8.96 -0.19 20.12
C LYS A 34 9.34 1.29 20.10
N ASP A 35 10.57 1.60 19.72
CA ASP A 35 11.01 2.98 19.55
C ASP A 35 10.18 3.63 18.44
N ASP A 36 9.53 4.75 18.72
CA ASP A 36 8.65 5.43 17.76
C ASP A 36 9.42 5.98 16.54
N THR A 37 10.74 6.12 16.65
CA THR A 37 11.62 6.65 15.60
C THR A 37 12.24 5.57 14.72
N VAL A 38 12.13 4.29 15.08
CA VAL A 38 12.72 3.20 14.28
C VAL A 38 12.05 3.15 12.91
N ALA A 39 12.84 2.92 11.87
CA ALA A 39 12.34 2.92 10.50
C ALA A 39 11.50 1.66 10.20
N VAL A 40 10.27 1.88 9.74
CA VAL A 40 9.46 0.90 9.01
C VAL A 40 9.75 1.08 7.52
N MET A 41 10.17 0.00 6.86
CA MET A 41 10.64 0.06 5.47
C MET A 41 9.73 -0.70 4.52
N LEU A 42 9.52 -0.15 3.33
CA LEU A 42 8.83 -0.81 2.24
C LEU A 42 9.75 -0.89 1.03
N SER A 43 10.01 -2.12 0.56
CA SER A 43 10.83 -2.38 -0.62
C SER A 43 10.05 -3.13 -1.69
N GLU A 44 10.36 -2.90 -2.96
CA GLU A 44 9.75 -3.57 -4.12
C GLU A 44 10.75 -4.57 -4.71
N HIS A 45 10.31 -5.81 -4.92
CA HIS A 45 11.14 -6.91 -5.40
C HIS A 45 10.53 -7.60 -6.61
N ARG A 46 11.35 -7.90 -7.61
CA ARG A 46 10.97 -8.68 -8.81
C ARG A 46 11.45 -10.13 -8.76
N ILE A 47 12.42 -10.41 -7.91
CA ILE A 47 12.97 -11.74 -7.68
C ILE A 47 12.69 -12.09 -6.23
N TRP A 48 12.14 -13.28 -6.02
CA TRP A 48 11.72 -13.77 -4.72
C TRP A 48 12.39 -15.10 -4.45
N ASN A 49 13.23 -15.14 -3.42
CA ASN A 49 13.85 -16.37 -2.94
C ASN A 49 13.05 -16.88 -1.74
N LEU A 50 12.69 -18.16 -1.78
CA LEU A 50 12.01 -18.84 -0.68
C LEU A 50 12.82 -20.04 -0.21
N VAL A 51 13.08 -20.09 1.09
CA VAL A 51 13.73 -21.21 1.77
C VAL A 51 12.78 -21.67 2.87
N ASP A 52 12.37 -22.94 2.83
CA ASP A 52 11.42 -23.54 3.78
C ASP A 52 10.12 -22.75 3.96
N GLY A 53 9.57 -22.23 2.86
CA GLY A 53 8.33 -21.44 2.86
C GLY A 53 8.47 -20.04 3.46
N LYS A 54 9.70 -19.57 3.72
CA LYS A 54 10.00 -18.23 4.23
C LYS A 54 10.76 -17.44 3.17
N ILE A 55 10.58 -16.12 3.21
CA ILE A 55 11.29 -15.20 2.33
C ILE A 55 12.75 -15.11 2.76
N ASP A 56 13.63 -15.34 1.81
CA ASP A 56 15.08 -15.18 1.96
C ASP A 56 15.59 -14.04 1.06
N ILE A 57 15.15 -12.83 1.39
CA ILE A 57 15.60 -11.59 0.75
C ILE A 57 16.46 -10.86 1.76
N PRO A 58 17.62 -10.25 1.44
CA PRO A 58 18.36 -9.46 2.41
C PRO A 58 17.56 -8.28 2.97
N GLU A 59 17.85 -7.85 4.19
CA GLU A 59 17.24 -6.61 4.73
C GLU A 59 17.62 -5.42 3.84
N ALA A 60 16.63 -4.55 3.56
CA ALA A 60 16.84 -3.42 2.68
C ALA A 60 17.68 -2.36 3.40
N GLY A 61 18.87 -2.09 2.88
CA GLY A 61 19.70 -0.98 3.36
C GLY A 61 19.23 0.37 2.81
N PRO A 62 19.73 1.51 3.34
CA PRO A 62 19.40 2.85 2.84
C PRO A 62 19.78 3.10 1.38
N THR A 63 20.58 2.25 0.75
CA THR A 63 20.99 2.36 -0.66
C THR A 63 20.39 1.26 -1.54
N ASP A 64 19.48 0.45 -1.00
CA ASP A 64 18.82 -0.61 -1.76
C ASP A 64 17.96 0.02 -2.88
N PRO A 65 18.19 -0.32 -4.17
CA PRO A 65 17.40 0.21 -5.28
C PRO A 65 15.92 -0.22 -5.23
N GLY A 66 15.61 -1.28 -4.50
CA GLY A 66 14.26 -1.73 -4.21
C GLY A 66 13.58 -0.92 -3.09
N LEU A 67 14.31 -0.15 -2.27
CA LEU A 67 13.73 0.62 -1.17
C LEU A 67 12.87 1.78 -1.70
N ARG A 68 11.57 1.71 -1.44
CA ARG A 68 10.57 2.68 -1.91
C ARG A 68 10.23 3.72 -0.84
N ALA A 69 10.09 3.30 0.40
CA ALA A 69 9.76 4.19 1.51
C ALA A 69 10.42 3.72 2.81
N ALA A 70 10.77 4.67 3.66
CA ALA A 70 11.18 4.44 5.04
C ALA A 70 10.56 5.54 5.90
N VAL A 71 9.68 5.16 6.82
CA VAL A 71 8.98 6.08 7.73
C VAL A 71 9.24 5.69 9.17
N GLU A 72 9.15 6.65 10.08
CA GLU A 72 9.22 6.39 11.50
C GLU A 72 8.03 5.53 11.94
N ARG A 73 8.28 4.67 12.93
CA ARG A 73 7.31 3.71 13.44
C ARG A 73 5.99 4.35 13.86
N PHE A 74 6.03 5.53 14.48
CA PHE A 74 4.80 6.21 14.89
C PHE A 74 3.89 6.57 13.69
N ARG A 75 4.48 6.97 12.54
CA ARG A 75 3.71 7.26 11.32
C ARG A 75 3.07 6.00 10.74
N TRP A 76 3.80 4.89 10.77
CA TRP A 76 3.25 3.59 10.38
C TRP A 76 2.07 3.20 11.28
N ASP A 77 2.21 3.33 12.60
CA ASP A 77 1.19 2.92 13.56
C ASP A 77 -0.14 3.69 13.37
N GLU A 78 -0.07 4.96 12.95
CA GLU A 78 -1.25 5.78 12.61
C GLU A 78 -2.03 5.26 11.38
N ILE A 79 -1.34 4.67 10.39
CA ILE A 79 -1.97 4.23 9.13
C ILE A 79 -2.24 2.73 9.05
N ALA A 80 -1.56 1.93 9.88
CA ALA A 80 -1.46 0.48 9.72
C ALA A 80 -2.83 -0.21 9.75
N SER A 81 -3.69 0.17 10.71
CA SER A 81 -5.02 -0.43 10.89
C SER A 81 -5.93 -0.18 9.69
N VAL A 82 -6.02 1.05 9.22
CA VAL A 82 -6.85 1.46 8.07
C VAL A 82 -6.38 0.76 6.80
N PHE A 83 -5.07 0.76 6.54
CA PHE A 83 -4.52 0.04 5.38
C PHE A 83 -4.83 -1.46 5.43
N TRP A 84 -4.66 -2.09 6.61
CA TRP A 84 -4.88 -3.53 6.77
C TRP A 84 -6.35 -3.92 6.61
N GLU A 85 -7.26 -3.08 7.09
CA GLU A 85 -8.70 -3.28 6.95
C GLU A 85 -9.14 -3.22 5.49
N GLU A 86 -8.73 -2.17 4.76
CA GLU A 86 -9.03 -1.99 3.32
C GLU A 86 -8.42 -3.12 2.46
N ALA A 87 -7.18 -3.53 2.76
CA ALA A 87 -6.57 -4.69 2.11
C ALA A 87 -7.34 -5.97 2.44
N GLY A 88 -7.69 -6.17 3.72
CA GLY A 88 -8.43 -7.33 4.19
C GLY A 88 -9.82 -7.45 3.55
N HIS A 89 -10.54 -6.34 3.37
CA HIS A 89 -11.83 -6.34 2.66
C HIS A 89 -11.68 -6.86 1.23
N ARG A 90 -10.65 -6.42 0.51
CA ARG A 90 -10.39 -6.86 -0.86
C ARG A 90 -9.97 -8.32 -0.96
N LEU A 91 -9.12 -8.77 -0.05
CA LEU A 91 -8.74 -10.19 0.01
C LEU A 91 -9.95 -11.09 0.32
N ARG A 92 -10.80 -10.72 1.28
CA ARG A 92 -12.04 -11.46 1.58
C ARG A 92 -12.97 -11.55 0.36
N ASN A 93 -13.16 -10.45 -0.35
CA ASN A 93 -13.97 -10.42 -1.58
C ASN A 93 -13.38 -11.29 -2.69
N ALA A 94 -12.06 -11.47 -2.72
CA ALA A 94 -11.35 -12.35 -3.64
C ALA A 94 -11.28 -13.82 -3.15
N GLY A 95 -11.87 -14.16 -2.00
CA GLY A 95 -11.79 -15.50 -1.42
C GLY A 95 -10.42 -15.86 -0.83
N ILE A 96 -9.56 -14.86 -0.59
CA ILE A 96 -8.22 -15.03 -0.03
C ILE A 96 -8.27 -14.78 1.49
N ALA A 97 -7.60 -15.65 2.25
CA ALA A 97 -7.49 -15.50 3.70
C ALA A 97 -6.74 -14.21 4.08
N VAL A 98 -7.23 -13.52 5.10
CA VAL A 98 -6.60 -12.30 5.62
C VAL A 98 -5.76 -12.64 6.84
N PRO A 99 -4.44 -12.41 6.83
CA PRO A 99 -3.64 -12.60 8.03
C PRO A 99 -3.98 -11.54 9.08
N ARG A 100 -3.80 -11.90 10.35
CA ARG A 100 -3.74 -10.90 11.41
C ARG A 100 -2.58 -9.94 11.14
N MET A 101 -2.79 -8.64 11.38
CA MET A 101 -1.72 -7.64 11.26
C MET A 101 -0.53 -7.99 12.17
N PRO A 102 0.66 -8.23 11.62
CA PRO A 102 1.85 -8.52 12.39
C PRO A 102 2.38 -7.24 13.05
N LYS A 103 3.03 -7.40 14.19
CA LYS A 103 3.66 -6.29 14.93
C LYS A 103 5.14 -6.09 14.59
N LYS A 104 5.75 -7.08 13.96
CA LYS A 104 7.17 -7.14 13.58
C LYS A 104 7.39 -8.21 12.52
N GLY A 105 8.57 -8.22 11.93
CA GLY A 105 9.00 -9.21 10.94
C GLY A 105 8.85 -8.69 9.52
N ARG A 106 8.99 -9.59 8.55
CA ARG A 106 9.10 -9.26 7.13
C ARG A 106 7.91 -9.84 6.40
N ILE A 107 7.09 -8.98 5.83
CA ILE A 107 5.76 -9.31 5.33
C ILE A 107 5.76 -9.12 3.83
N PRO A 108 5.59 -10.19 3.03
CA PRO A 108 5.35 -10.05 1.61
C PRO A 108 3.95 -9.51 1.39
N ILE A 109 3.82 -8.60 0.44
CA ILE A 109 2.57 -7.94 0.09
C ILE A 109 2.38 -8.08 -1.42
N HIS A 110 1.18 -8.46 -1.82
CA HIS A 110 0.78 -8.47 -3.22
C HIS A 110 1.09 -7.14 -3.92
N ALA A 111 1.55 -7.18 -5.17
CA ALA A 111 1.92 -6.01 -5.95
C ALA A 111 0.92 -4.85 -5.86
N SER A 112 -0.37 -5.11 -6.11
CA SER A 112 -1.39 -4.05 -6.07
C SER A 112 -1.54 -3.41 -4.70
N LEU A 113 -1.51 -4.21 -3.63
CA LEU A 113 -1.64 -3.71 -2.26
C LEU A 113 -0.39 -2.95 -1.82
N GLY A 114 0.79 -3.42 -2.23
CA GLY A 114 2.05 -2.76 -1.94
C GLY A 114 2.18 -1.41 -2.64
N LYS A 115 1.70 -1.27 -3.88
CA LYS A 115 1.62 0.04 -4.57
C LYS A 115 0.78 1.05 -3.79
N GLU A 116 -0.37 0.61 -3.29
CA GLU A 116 -1.27 1.48 -2.54
C GLU A 116 -0.72 1.87 -1.17
N LEU A 117 -0.05 0.92 -0.48
CA LEU A 117 0.69 1.23 0.74
C LEU A 117 1.80 2.23 0.46
N CYS A 118 2.54 2.03 -0.63
CA CYS A 118 3.63 2.89 -1.03
C CYS A 118 3.17 4.34 -1.25
N VAL A 119 2.03 4.53 -1.92
CA VAL A 119 1.39 5.85 -2.09
C VAL A 119 1.05 6.49 -0.75
N LEU A 120 0.47 5.72 0.18
CA LEU A 120 0.12 6.24 1.50
C LEU A 120 1.36 6.63 2.31
N LEU A 121 2.41 5.79 2.30
CA LEU A 121 3.68 6.07 2.98
C LEU A 121 4.36 7.33 2.43
N TRP A 122 4.43 7.45 1.10
CA TRP A 122 4.98 8.62 0.42
C TRP A 122 4.24 9.92 0.76
N ALA A 123 2.95 9.83 1.02
CA ALA A 123 2.15 10.99 1.38
C ALA A 123 2.40 11.49 2.80
N ILE A 124 2.75 10.61 3.74
CA ILE A 124 2.86 10.96 5.17
C ILE A 124 4.30 11.14 5.67
N GLU A 125 5.29 10.68 4.92
CA GLU A 125 6.68 10.62 5.37
C GLU A 125 7.28 11.97 5.79
N ASP A 126 6.92 13.05 5.07
CA ASP A 126 7.34 14.43 5.35
C ASP A 126 6.14 15.32 5.73
N ALA A 127 5.03 14.71 6.11
CA ALA A 127 3.85 15.41 6.58
C ALA A 127 3.98 15.71 8.08
N ASP A 128 3.36 16.83 8.49
CA ASP A 128 2.98 17.04 9.89
C ASP A 128 2.07 15.88 10.31
N SER A 129 2.35 15.26 11.44
CA SER A 129 1.58 14.11 11.93
C SER A 129 0.11 14.45 12.16
N ALA A 130 -0.21 15.72 12.46
CA ALA A 130 -1.58 16.19 12.59
C ALA A 130 -2.40 16.06 11.29
N LEU A 131 -1.75 15.92 10.13
CA LEU A 131 -2.40 15.80 8.83
C LEU A 131 -2.59 14.34 8.37
N ILE A 132 -2.05 13.35 9.09
CA ILE A 132 -2.19 11.93 8.74
C ILE A 132 -3.67 11.49 8.66
N PRO A 133 -4.56 11.91 9.58
CA PRO A 133 -5.99 11.58 9.46
C PRO A 133 -6.62 12.08 8.15
N GLU A 134 -6.22 13.25 7.64
CA GLU A 134 -6.74 13.75 6.37
C GLU A 134 -6.16 12.98 5.18
N ALA A 135 -4.89 12.59 5.24
CA ALA A 135 -4.26 11.72 4.26
C ALA A 135 -4.98 10.37 4.13
N LEU A 136 -5.35 9.75 5.27
CA LEU A 136 -6.12 8.52 5.29
C LEU A 136 -7.48 8.71 4.63
N ARG A 137 -8.25 9.73 5.02
CA ARG A 137 -9.58 10.00 4.46
C ARG A 137 -9.52 10.24 2.94
N ASN A 138 -8.54 11.01 2.47
CA ASN A 138 -8.36 11.26 1.04
C ASN A 138 -7.96 9.98 0.30
N TRP A 139 -7.05 9.18 0.85
CA TRP A 139 -6.61 7.91 0.27
C TRP A 139 -7.75 6.88 0.20
N GLU A 140 -8.56 6.77 1.25
CA GLU A 140 -9.76 5.92 1.28
C GLU A 140 -10.80 6.35 0.24
N GLY A 141 -10.89 7.66 -0.02
CA GLY A 141 -11.76 8.23 -1.04
C GLY A 141 -11.36 7.90 -2.48
N LEU A 142 -10.12 7.47 -2.72
CA LEU A 142 -9.63 7.06 -4.04
C LEU A 142 -10.02 5.61 -4.36
N ALA A 143 -10.39 5.35 -5.61
CA ALA A 143 -10.49 4.00 -6.14
C ALA A 143 -9.09 3.35 -6.23
N PRO A 144 -9.00 2.01 -6.16
CA PRO A 144 -7.72 1.31 -6.30
C PRO A 144 -6.94 1.72 -7.56
N GLU A 145 -7.64 1.91 -8.67
CA GLU A 145 -7.05 2.31 -9.95
C GLU A 145 -6.43 3.72 -9.88
N GLU A 146 -7.06 4.66 -9.17
CA GLU A 146 -6.51 6.00 -8.94
C GLU A 146 -5.25 5.94 -8.06
N ARG A 147 -5.27 5.10 -7.02
CA ARG A 147 -4.09 4.84 -6.19
C ARG A 147 -2.95 4.23 -7.01
N TRP A 148 -3.23 3.28 -7.91
CA TRP A 148 -2.20 2.68 -8.79
C TRP A 148 -1.69 3.65 -9.86
N TRP A 149 -2.54 4.56 -10.32
CA TRP A 149 -2.13 5.65 -11.20
C TRP A 149 -1.18 6.60 -10.47
N LEU A 150 -1.51 7.04 -9.25
CA LEU A 150 -0.63 7.85 -8.41
C LEU A 150 0.71 7.16 -8.14
N TYR A 151 0.68 5.84 -7.87
CA TYR A 151 1.91 5.04 -7.75
C TYR A 151 2.75 5.13 -9.02
N THR A 152 2.15 4.87 -10.19
CA THR A 152 2.87 4.86 -11.48
C THR A 152 3.53 6.21 -11.77
N MET A 153 2.78 7.31 -11.60
CA MET A 153 3.29 8.66 -11.84
C MET A 153 4.43 9.02 -10.89
N THR A 154 4.28 8.68 -9.61
CA THR A 154 5.29 8.99 -8.59
C THR A 154 6.52 8.10 -8.75
N ALA A 155 6.33 6.80 -9.00
CA ALA A 155 7.41 5.83 -9.15
C ALA A 155 8.29 6.11 -10.39
N ALA A 156 7.70 6.61 -11.48
CA ALA A 156 8.41 6.95 -12.71
C ALA A 156 9.37 8.13 -12.56
N ALA A 157 9.15 9.03 -11.59
CA ALA A 157 9.95 10.25 -11.40
C ALA A 157 10.76 10.24 -10.09
N THR A 158 10.11 9.90 -8.99
CA THR A 158 10.58 10.08 -7.60
C THR A 158 10.24 8.84 -6.74
N GLY A 159 10.54 7.66 -7.28
CA GLY A 159 10.13 6.37 -6.72
C GLY A 159 11.11 5.73 -5.73
N GLN A 160 12.32 6.27 -5.56
CA GLN A 160 13.28 5.76 -4.58
C GLN A 160 13.10 6.45 -3.23
N ALA A 161 13.43 5.77 -2.14
CA ALA A 161 13.22 6.28 -0.79
C ALA A 161 14.02 7.56 -0.45
N GLN A 162 15.07 7.89 -1.21
CA GLN A 162 15.89 9.09 -0.99
C GLN A 162 15.31 10.31 -1.73
N GLN A 163 14.36 10.12 -2.65
CA GLN A 163 13.77 11.19 -3.47
C GLN A 163 12.56 11.84 -2.78
N ARG A 164 12.70 12.10 -1.47
CA ARG A 164 11.67 12.68 -0.60
C ARG A 164 11.49 14.18 -0.86
N GLY A 165 10.31 14.71 -0.56
CA GLY A 165 10.04 16.16 -0.59
C GLY A 165 10.14 16.87 -1.95
N ILE A 166 10.31 16.17 -3.07
CA ILE A 166 10.47 16.77 -4.41
C ILE A 166 9.46 16.22 -5.43
N GLY A 167 9.19 16.98 -6.49
CA GLY A 167 8.39 16.53 -7.64
C GLY A 167 7.04 15.91 -7.24
N TRP A 168 6.75 14.72 -7.77
CA TRP A 168 5.52 13.98 -7.48
C TRP A 168 5.37 13.60 -6.01
N ARG A 169 6.47 13.42 -5.26
CA ARG A 169 6.39 13.16 -3.81
C ARG A 169 5.85 14.34 -3.03
N LYS A 170 6.32 15.54 -3.37
CA LYS A 170 5.79 16.78 -2.81
C LYS A 170 4.31 16.95 -3.18
N ALA A 171 3.96 16.73 -4.46
CA ALA A 171 2.58 16.82 -4.92
C ALA A 171 1.64 15.83 -4.23
N LEU A 172 2.09 14.58 -4.07
CA LEU A 172 1.32 13.50 -3.44
C LEU A 172 1.03 13.79 -1.96
N ARG A 173 2.01 14.34 -1.23
CA ARG A 173 1.80 14.84 0.13
C ARG A 173 0.63 15.81 0.16
N PHE A 174 0.73 16.94 -0.56
CA PHE A 174 -0.34 17.96 -0.60
C PHE A 174 -1.69 17.40 -1.07
N ALA A 175 -1.69 16.54 -2.09
CA ALA A 175 -2.91 15.96 -2.65
C ALA A 175 -3.68 15.09 -1.65
N LEU A 176 -3.00 14.46 -0.67
CA LEU A 176 -3.64 13.64 0.34
C LEU A 176 -3.78 14.36 1.69
N THR A 177 -2.82 15.19 2.11
CA THR A 177 -2.82 15.82 3.43
C THR A 177 -3.57 17.15 3.49
N GLU A 178 -3.69 17.87 2.36
CA GLU A 178 -4.19 19.25 2.32
C GLU A 178 -5.34 19.44 1.32
N ASN A 179 -5.83 18.36 0.72
CA ASN A 179 -6.99 18.40 -0.16
C ASN A 179 -8.29 18.38 0.67
N PRO A 180 -9.08 19.47 0.68
CA PRO A 180 -10.28 19.53 1.49
C PRO A 180 -11.33 18.56 0.96
N LEU A 181 -11.66 17.55 1.76
CA LEU A 181 -12.84 16.73 1.53
C LEU A 181 -14.08 17.54 1.90
N VAL A 182 -14.79 18.07 0.90
CA VAL A 182 -16.07 18.76 1.09
C VAL A 182 -17.07 17.82 1.77
N LYS A 183 -17.24 17.95 3.09
CA LYS A 183 -18.26 17.23 3.85
C LYS A 183 -19.63 17.82 3.47
N GLY A 184 -20.42 17.07 2.72
CA GLY A 184 -21.84 17.37 2.50
C GLY A 184 -22.21 18.10 1.20
N GLU A 185 -21.26 18.65 0.45
CA GLU A 185 -21.56 19.31 -0.86
C GLU A 185 -20.81 18.71 -2.06
N GLY A 186 -19.97 17.70 -1.84
CA GLY A 186 -19.31 16.94 -2.90
C GLY A 186 -19.99 15.60 -3.18
N LEU A 187 -19.90 15.12 -4.43
CA LEU A 187 -20.30 13.75 -4.79
C LEU A 187 -19.59 12.76 -3.86
N SER A 188 -20.35 11.83 -3.26
CA SER A 188 -19.78 10.79 -2.40
C SER A 188 -18.74 9.97 -3.17
N PRO A 189 -17.71 9.39 -2.52
CA PRO A 189 -16.71 8.55 -3.21
C PRO A 189 -17.37 7.44 -4.06
N LYS A 190 -18.47 6.85 -3.57
CA LYS A 190 -19.27 5.88 -4.31
C LYS A 190 -19.89 6.48 -5.57
N THR A 191 -20.47 7.67 -5.46
CA THR A 191 -21.06 8.39 -6.60
C THR A 191 -20.01 8.85 -7.60
N ARG A 192 -18.83 9.31 -7.15
CA ARG A 192 -17.69 9.62 -8.04
C ARG A 192 -17.24 8.38 -8.82
N LYS A 193 -17.16 7.23 -8.16
CA LYS A 193 -16.81 5.94 -8.77
C LYS A 193 -17.83 5.49 -9.81
N GLU A 194 -19.12 5.67 -9.54
CA GLU A 194 -20.20 5.39 -10.50
C GLU A 194 -20.12 6.33 -11.71
N ILE A 195 -19.88 7.63 -11.50
CA ILE A 195 -19.73 8.62 -12.58
C ILE A 195 -18.51 8.33 -13.45
N LEU A 196 -17.36 8.02 -12.87
CA LEU A 196 -16.15 7.68 -13.63
C LEU A 196 -16.37 6.42 -14.49
N ARG A 197 -17.13 5.44 -13.99
CA ARG A 197 -17.50 4.24 -14.76
C ARG A 197 -18.50 4.55 -15.88
N SER A 198 -19.49 5.40 -15.63
CA SER A 198 -20.49 5.78 -16.65
C SER A 198 -19.95 6.75 -17.72
N SER A 199 -18.85 7.45 -17.41
CA SER A 199 -18.24 8.46 -18.31
C SER A 199 -17.19 7.87 -19.24
N GLN A 200 -16.95 6.56 -19.21
CA GLN A 200 -16.13 5.91 -20.22
C GLN A 200 -16.90 5.90 -21.54
N LEU A 201 -16.40 6.65 -22.53
CA LEU A 201 -16.84 6.49 -23.91
C LEU A 201 -16.64 5.02 -24.30
N ASN A 202 -17.71 4.36 -24.74
CA ASN A 202 -17.61 3.09 -25.47
C ASN A 202 -16.94 3.37 -26.80
N LEU A 203 -15.62 3.49 -26.80
CA LEU A 203 -14.81 3.48 -28.00
C LEU A 203 -14.61 2.02 -28.37
N PHE A 204 -15.55 1.56 -29.19
CA PHE A 204 -15.64 0.32 -29.98
C PHE A 204 -14.82 -0.90 -29.52
#